data_AF-A0A7C5I5B0-F1
#
_entry.id   AF-A0A7C5I5B0-F1
#
_cell.length_a   1.000
_cell.length_b   1.000
_cell.length_c   1.000
_cell.angle_alpha   90.00
_cell.angle_beta   90.00
_cell.angle_gamma   90.00
#
_symmetry.space_group_name_H-M   'P 1'
#
loop_
_entity.id
_entity.type
_entity.pdbx_description
1 polymer ?
#
loop_
_entity_poly.entity_id
_entity_poly.type
_entity_poly.pdbx_seq_one_letter_code
_entity_poly.pdbx_strand_id
1 'polypeptide(L)' 'MSYKCGICKKTVDLNVESIGLQCPYCGSKIFYKERPPIAKRVKAR' A
#
# COMPACT_ATOMS: atom_id res chain seq x y z
N MET A 1 -3.34 -1.20 -8.02
CA MET A 1 -3.72 -0.77 -6.65
C MET A 1 -2.42 -0.42 -5.96
N SER A 2 -2.17 0.87 -5.68
CA SER A 2 -0.90 1.29 -5.09
C SER A 2 -0.85 0.87 -3.61
N TYR A 3 0.19 0.13 -3.26
CA TYR A 3 0.49 -0.26 -1.88
C TYR A 3 1.77 0.41 -1.44
N LYS A 4 1.79 0.89 -0.21
CA LYS A 4 2.98 1.47 0.40
C LYS A 4 3.68 0.40 1.22
N CYS A 5 4.95 0.13 0.93
CA CYS A 5 5.75 -0.75 1.77
C CYS A 5 5.92 -0.18 3.18
N GLY A 6 5.77 -1.00 4.22
CA GLY A 6 5.89 -0.56 5.60
C GLY A 6 7.30 -0.12 6.01
N ILE A 7 8.35 -0.64 5.36
CA ILE A 7 9.75 -0.36 5.69
C ILE A 7 10.31 0.76 4.81
N CYS A 8 10.39 0.53 3.50
CA CYS A 8 10.99 1.50 2.59
C CYS A 8 10.07 2.67 2.24
N LYS A 9 8.78 2.62 2.66
CA LYS A 9 7.76 3.66 2.44
C LYS A 9 7.53 4.01 0.96
N LYS A 10 8.07 3.24 0.03
CA LYS A 10 7.84 3.42 -1.41
C LYS A 10 6.46 2.89 -1.78
N THR A 11 5.85 3.56 -2.74
CA THR A 11 4.67 3.07 -3.44
C THR A 11 5.09 1.97 -4.40
N VAL A 12 4.37 0.86 -4.34
CA VAL A 12 4.57 -0.32 -5.18
C VAL A 12 3.22 -0.69 -5.76
N ASP A 13 3.15 -0.77 -7.07
CA ASP A 13 2.01 -1.32 -7.77
C ASP A 13 2.14 -2.83 -7.77
N LEU A 14 1.46 -3.47 -6.81
CA LEU A 14 1.41 -4.92 -6.74
C LEU A 14 0.40 -5.43 -7.78
N ASN A 15 0.91 -6.04 -8.85
CA ASN A 15 0.11 -6.83 -9.76
C ASN A 15 -0.12 -8.21 -9.12
N VAL A 16 -1.39 -8.54 -8.85
CA VAL A 16 -1.80 -9.76 -8.12
C VAL A 16 -1.37 -11.05 -8.84
N GLU A 17 -1.03 -10.94 -10.13
CA GLU A 17 -0.63 -12.05 -11.00
C GLU A 17 0.84 -12.48 -10.83
N SER A 18 1.72 -11.61 -10.31
CA SER A 18 3.14 -11.93 -10.17
C SER A 18 3.44 -12.44 -8.75
N ILE A 19 3.39 -13.75 -8.60
CA ILE A 19 4.22 -14.62 -7.74
C ILE A 19 4.94 -13.85 -6.61
N GLY A 20 4.27 -13.75 -5.45
CA GLY A 20 4.87 -13.33 -4.18
C GLY A 20 4.68 -11.86 -3.83
N LEU A 21 4.02 -11.62 -2.70
CA LEU A 21 3.86 -10.30 -2.08
C LEU A 21 5.18 -9.85 -1.43
N GLN A 22 6.20 -9.58 -2.24
CA GLN A 22 7.52 -9.15 -1.80
C GLN A 22 7.84 -7.76 -2.39
N CYS A 23 8.28 -6.84 -1.54
CA CYS A 23 8.66 -5.51 -2.00
C CYS A 23 9.94 -5.60 -2.86
N PRO A 24 9.94 -5.08 -4.10
CA PRO A 24 11.10 -5.16 -5.00
C PRO A 24 12.32 -4.36 -4.49
N TYR A 25 12.11 -3.44 -3.54
CA TYR A 25 13.17 -2.57 -3.04
C TYR A 25 13.84 -3.08 -1.76
N CYS A 26 13.11 -3.79 -0.89
CA CYS A 26 13.61 -4.16 0.44
C CYS A 26 13.32 -5.61 0.83
N GLY A 27 12.65 -6.38 -0.03
CA GLY A 27 12.30 -7.77 0.26
C GLY A 27 11.24 -7.97 1.35
N SER A 28 10.73 -6.89 1.96
CA SER A 28 9.71 -6.99 3.00
C SER A 28 8.34 -7.35 2.42
N LYS A 29 7.51 -8.02 3.24
CA LYS A 29 6.17 -8.50 2.86
C LYS A 29 5.03 -7.72 3.53
N ILE A 30 5.35 -6.55 4.11
CA ILE A 30 4.40 -5.71 4.85
C ILE A 30 4.01 -4.52 3.98
N PHE A 31 2.71 -4.40 3.71
CA PHE A 31 2.15 -3.38 2.83
C PHE A 31 0.93 -2.70 3.47
N TYR A 32 0.83 -1.40 3.25
CA TYR A 32 -0.30 -0.58 3.63
C TYR A 32 -1.01 -0.08 2.38
N LYS A 33 -2.34 -0.13 2.36
CA LYS A 33 -3.13 0.49 1.30
C LYS A 33 -3.08 2.01 1.45
N GLU A 34 -2.88 2.72 0.35
CA GLU A 34 -2.90 4.18 0.39
C GLU A 34 -4.29 4.72 0.74
N ARG A 35 -4.31 5.86 1.46
CA ARG A 35 -5.55 6.54 1.79
C ARG A 35 -6.19 7.00 0.47
N PRO A 36 -7.47 6.70 0.22
CA PRO A 36 -8.13 7.23 -0.96
C PRO A 36 -8.14 8.76 -0.89
N PRO A 37 -8.04 9.46 -2.04
CA PRO A 37 -8.08 10.92 -2.10
C PRO A 37 -9.45 11.50 -1.69
N ILE A 38 -10.45 10.63 -1.55
CA ILE A 38 -11.82 11.00 -1.20
C ILE A 38 -11.90 11.30 0.30
N ALA A 39 -12.29 12.52 0.64
CA ALA A 39 -12.55 12.92 2.02
C ALA A 39 -13.72 12.13 2.60
N LYS A 40 -13.48 11.43 3.72
CA LYS A 40 -14.54 10.78 4.50
C LYS A 40 -15.28 11.84 5.31
N ARG A 41 -16.61 11.92 5.15
CA ARG A 41 -17.47 12.74 6.02
C ARG A 41 -17.70 12.00 7.34
N VAL A 42 -17.40 12.67 8.45
CA VAL A 42 -17.60 12.14 9.81
C VAL A 42 -18.49 13.13 10.54
N LYS A 43 -19.54 12.65 11.23
CA LYS A 43 -20.40 13.52 12.06
C LYS A 43 -19.59 13.94 13.30
N ALA A 44 -19.49 15.25 13.53
CA ALA A 44 -19.02 15.77 14.82
C ALA A 44 -20.10 15.50 15.88
N ARG A 45 -19.66 15.23 17.12
CA ARG A 45 -20.56 14.94 18.25
C ARG A 45 -21.29 16.19 18.71
#